data_AF-S7VHA2-F1
#
_entry.id   AF-S7VHA2-F1
#
_cell.length_a   1.000
_cell.length_b   1.000
_cell.length_c   1.000
_cell.angle_alpha   90.00
_cell.angle_beta   90.00
_cell.angle_gamma   90.00
#
_symmetry.space_group_name_H-M   'P 1'
#
loop_
_entity.id
_entity.type
_entity.pdbx_description
1 polymer ?
#
loop_
_entity_poly.entity_id
_entity_poly.type
_entity_poly.pdbx_seq_one_letter_code
_entity_poly.pdbx_strand_id
1 'polypeptide(L)'
;MVKNFLCYLFVCICQFTLTAEAQVIEEIKTAGQIYAYAQIQGDYEILLDFTYPKLIERAGGRTAMKNILKQIQDTKINKGQKLTALEFGDDIQFTTNATEVHAVVPFITVTKVPGGTITSESTLIAVGTESRDNWYFIETTSINEENISKVLPSWDHSLELPYKKPPVYKEDPL
;
A
#
# COMPACT_ATOMS: atom_id res chain seq x y z
N MET A 1 -28.85 32.55 -23.45
CA MET A 1 -27.41 32.84 -23.37
C MET A 1 -26.80 32.42 -22.03
N VAL A 2 -27.37 32.84 -20.89
CA VAL A 2 -26.90 32.45 -19.54
C VAL A 2 -26.98 30.93 -19.28
N LYS A 3 -28.03 30.26 -19.77
CA LYS A 3 -28.23 28.80 -19.58
C LYS A 3 -27.15 27.95 -20.29
N ASN A 4 -26.72 28.35 -21.48
CA ASN A 4 -25.66 27.66 -22.21
C ASN A 4 -24.30 27.92 -21.55
N PHE A 5 -24.06 29.13 -21.03
CA PHE A 5 -22.84 29.46 -20.28
C PHE A 5 -22.73 28.70 -18.95
N LEU A 6 -23.86 28.52 -18.24
CA LEU A 6 -23.92 27.73 -17.01
C LEU A 6 -23.62 26.24 -17.26
N CYS A 7 -24.10 25.68 -18.39
CA CYS A 7 -23.77 24.32 -18.79
C CYS A 7 -22.28 24.15 -19.16
N TYR A 8 -21.66 25.11 -19.85
CA TYR A 8 -20.23 25.04 -20.16
C TYR A 8 -19.35 25.17 -18.89
N LEU A 9 -19.74 26.05 -17.96
CA LEU A 9 -19.04 26.19 -16.67
C LEU A 9 -19.13 24.89 -15.83
N PHE A 10 -20.29 24.24 -15.83
CA PHE A 10 -20.49 22.96 -15.13
C PHE A 10 -19.68 21.82 -15.76
N VAL A 11 -19.62 21.75 -17.09
CA VAL A 11 -18.83 20.72 -17.81
C VAL A 11 -17.33 20.90 -17.56
N CYS A 12 -16.80 22.13 -17.51
CA CYS A 12 -15.39 22.35 -17.19
C CYS A 12 -15.02 21.96 -15.75
N ILE A 13 -15.85 22.27 -14.76
CA ILE A 13 -15.57 21.94 -13.35
C ILE A 13 -15.52 20.42 -13.13
N CYS A 14 -16.41 19.64 -13.76
CA CYS A 14 -16.38 18.18 -13.67
C CYS A 14 -15.13 17.54 -14.29
N GLN A 15 -14.52 18.17 -15.30
CA GLN A 15 -13.29 17.66 -15.91
C GLN A 15 -12.07 17.86 -15.00
N PHE A 16 -12.00 18.96 -14.25
CA PHE A 16 -10.91 19.24 -13.32
C PHE A 16 -10.88 18.29 -12.12
N THR A 17 -12.05 17.90 -11.58
CA THR A 17 -12.10 17.01 -10.41
C THR A 17 -11.68 15.58 -10.77
N LEU A 18 -12.12 15.07 -11.91
CA LEU A 18 -11.78 13.71 -12.37
C LEU A 18 -10.27 13.55 -12.62
N THR A 19 -9.61 14.60 -13.14
CA THR A 19 -8.16 14.58 -13.35
C THR A 19 -7.36 14.57 -12.05
N ALA A 20 -7.87 15.22 -10.99
CA ALA A 20 -7.19 15.27 -9.70
C ALA A 20 -7.24 13.92 -8.97
N GLU A 21 -8.39 13.23 -8.98
CA GLU A 21 -8.51 11.89 -8.38
C GLU A 21 -7.65 10.85 -9.11
N ALA A 22 -7.68 10.87 -10.45
CA ALA A 22 -6.85 9.97 -11.26
C ALA A 22 -5.35 10.20 -11.01
N GLN A 23 -4.94 11.45 -10.78
CA GLN A 23 -3.56 11.79 -10.46
C GLN A 23 -3.12 11.16 -9.12
N VAL A 24 -3.92 11.27 -8.06
CA VAL A 24 -3.58 10.68 -6.75
C VAL A 24 -3.44 9.16 -6.84
N ILE A 25 -4.36 8.51 -7.56
CA ILE A 25 -4.31 7.06 -7.77
C ILE A 25 -3.04 6.65 -8.51
N GLU A 26 -2.64 7.40 -9.55
CA GLU A 26 -1.43 7.11 -10.32
C GLU A 26 -0.14 7.33 -9.50
N GLU A 27 -0.11 8.36 -8.66
CA GLU A 27 0.98 8.61 -7.71
C GLU A 27 1.14 7.42 -6.74
N ILE A 28 0.03 6.94 -6.16
CA ILE A 28 0.01 5.76 -5.26
C ILE A 28 0.48 4.51 -6.00
N LYS A 29 -0.01 4.27 -7.23
CA LYS A 29 0.39 3.10 -8.03
C LYS A 29 1.88 3.14 -8.36
N THR A 30 2.41 4.30 -8.73
CA THR A 30 3.84 4.49 -9.03
C THR A 30 4.69 4.22 -7.79
N ALA A 31 4.36 4.83 -6.65
CA ALA A 31 5.04 4.57 -5.37
C ALA A 31 4.94 3.08 -4.98
N GLY A 32 3.77 2.49 -5.15
CA GLY A 32 3.50 1.09 -4.90
C GLY A 32 4.39 0.19 -5.72
N GLN A 33 4.52 0.43 -7.02
CA GLN A 33 5.37 -0.37 -7.92
C GLN A 33 6.85 -0.35 -7.48
N ILE A 34 7.36 0.81 -7.05
CA ILE A 34 8.72 0.93 -6.51
C ILE A 34 8.85 0.09 -5.22
N TYR A 35 7.89 0.22 -4.31
CA TYR A 35 7.82 -0.58 -3.09
C TYR A 35 7.76 -2.09 -3.38
N ALA A 36 6.94 -2.51 -4.34
CA ALA A 36 6.78 -3.90 -4.77
C ALA A 36 8.10 -4.47 -5.32
N TYR A 37 8.76 -3.70 -6.18
CA TYR A 37 10.06 -4.07 -6.72
C TYR A 37 11.09 -4.22 -5.60
N ALA A 38 11.14 -3.27 -4.65
CA ALA A 38 12.02 -3.34 -3.49
C ALA A 38 11.73 -4.57 -2.61
N GLN A 39 10.46 -4.93 -2.40
CA GLN A 39 10.06 -6.15 -1.68
C GLN A 39 10.59 -7.41 -2.37
N ILE A 40 10.41 -7.50 -3.69
CA ILE A 40 10.82 -8.68 -4.49
C ILE A 40 12.34 -8.81 -4.54
N GLN A 41 13.06 -7.69 -4.68
CA GLN A 41 14.53 -7.68 -4.77
C GLN A 41 15.23 -7.71 -3.41
N GLY A 42 14.49 -7.53 -2.30
CA GLY A 42 15.08 -7.39 -0.97
C GLY A 42 15.88 -6.09 -0.80
N ASP A 43 15.48 -5.00 -1.47
CA ASP A 43 16.11 -3.70 -1.33
C ASP A 43 15.62 -2.99 -0.06
N TYR A 44 16.28 -3.29 1.06
CA TYR A 44 15.87 -2.78 2.35
C TYR A 44 16.00 -1.27 2.50
N GLU A 45 16.84 -0.58 1.72
CA GLU A 45 16.94 0.87 1.85
C GLU A 45 15.70 1.53 1.25
N ILE A 46 15.31 1.11 0.06
CA ILE A 46 14.08 1.59 -0.56
C ILE A 46 12.86 1.21 0.29
N LEU A 47 12.81 -0.01 0.84
CA LEU A 47 11.72 -0.39 1.74
C LEU A 47 11.61 0.52 2.96
N LEU A 48 12.73 0.94 3.54
CA LEU A 48 12.74 1.86 4.68
C LEU A 48 12.27 3.26 4.29
N ASP A 49 12.61 3.73 3.10
CA ASP A 49 12.16 5.04 2.60
C ASP A 49 10.64 5.08 2.39
N PHE A 50 10.06 3.95 2.00
CA PHE A 50 8.62 3.77 1.87
C PHE A 50 7.93 3.28 3.14
N THR A 51 8.65 3.02 4.24
CA THR A 51 8.02 2.59 5.51
C THR A 51 7.54 3.81 6.29
N TYR A 52 6.30 3.77 6.79
CA TYR A 52 5.77 4.89 7.58
C TYR A 52 6.67 5.24 8.78
N PRO A 53 7.10 6.51 8.95
CA PRO A 53 8.16 6.88 9.90
C PRO A 53 7.91 6.41 11.35
N LYS A 54 6.66 6.46 11.81
CA LYS A 54 6.30 6.01 13.16
C LYS A 54 6.57 4.52 13.41
N LEU A 55 6.52 3.69 12.36
CA LEU A 55 6.91 2.28 12.46
C LEU A 55 8.43 2.14 12.64
N ILE A 56 9.21 2.95 11.93
CA ILE A 56 10.66 3.00 12.04
C ILE A 56 11.07 3.42 13.45
N GLU A 57 10.45 4.47 13.99
CA GLU A 57 10.69 4.94 15.36
C GLU A 57 10.39 3.85 16.39
N ARG A 58 9.24 3.17 16.25
CA ARG A 58 8.82 2.08 17.14
C ARG A 58 9.73 0.87 17.12
N ALA A 59 10.35 0.58 15.97
CA ALA A 59 11.34 -0.48 15.85
C ALA A 59 12.65 -0.14 16.57
N GLY A 60 12.86 1.11 17.01
CA GLY A 60 14.13 1.58 17.57
C GLY A 60 15.01 2.30 16.54
N GLY A 61 14.41 2.81 15.46
CA GLY A 61 15.09 3.55 14.41
C GLY A 61 15.42 2.71 13.17
N ARG A 62 15.98 3.39 12.16
CA ARG A 62 16.19 2.84 10.81
C ARG A 62 17.03 1.56 10.80
N THR A 63 18.12 1.51 11.55
CA THR A 63 18.99 0.32 11.64
C THR A 63 18.25 -0.88 12.22
N ALA A 64 17.45 -0.66 13.27
CA ALA A 64 16.69 -1.74 13.90
C ALA A 64 15.61 -2.27 12.96
N MET A 65 14.87 -1.37 12.29
CA MET A 65 13.90 -1.77 11.26
C MET A 65 14.55 -2.54 10.11
N LYS A 66 15.71 -2.09 9.61
CA LYS A 66 16.47 -2.81 8.57
C LYS A 66 16.80 -4.24 8.99
N ASN A 67 17.23 -4.43 10.24
CA ASN A 67 17.57 -5.75 10.76
C ASN A 67 16.32 -6.65 10.89
N ILE A 68 15.18 -6.09 11.30
CA ILE A 68 13.89 -6.80 11.34
C ILE A 68 13.50 -7.27 9.93
N LEU A 69 13.56 -6.38 8.93
CA LEU A 69 13.23 -6.71 7.54
C LEU A 69 14.13 -7.83 6.99
N LYS A 70 15.44 -7.76 7.25
CA LYS A 70 16.40 -8.83 6.90
C LYS A 70 16.04 -10.15 7.57
N GLN A 71 15.77 -10.15 8.88
CA GLN A 71 15.44 -11.36 9.61
C GLN A 71 14.16 -12.02 9.10
N ILE A 72 13.14 -11.22 8.75
CA ILE A 72 11.91 -11.70 8.12
C ILE A 72 12.23 -12.38 6.79
N GLN A 73 13.04 -11.75 5.94
CA GLN A 73 13.41 -12.29 4.63
C GLN A 73 14.25 -13.57 4.76
N ASP A 74 15.24 -13.59 5.64
CA ASP A 74 16.07 -14.77 5.90
C ASP A 74 15.20 -15.94 6.39
N THR A 75 14.22 -15.66 7.25
CA THR A 75 13.26 -16.67 7.72
C THR A 75 12.43 -17.24 6.57
N LYS A 76 11.97 -16.40 5.63
CA LYS A 76 11.24 -16.84 4.43
C LYS A 76 12.13 -17.73 3.56
N ILE A 77 13.36 -17.29 3.26
CA ILE A 77 14.32 -18.03 2.44
C ILE A 77 14.65 -19.39 3.06
N ASN A 78 14.92 -19.43 4.36
CA ASN A 78 15.23 -20.68 5.08
C ASN A 78 14.07 -21.68 5.09
N LYS A 79 12.82 -21.20 4.90
CA LYS A 79 11.63 -22.03 4.72
C LYS A 79 11.36 -22.41 3.25
N GLY A 80 12.27 -22.07 2.34
CA GLY A 80 12.10 -22.29 0.90
C GLY A 80 11.04 -21.38 0.27
N GLN A 81 10.71 -20.26 0.91
CA GLN A 81 9.73 -19.30 0.40
C GLN A 81 10.41 -18.22 -0.43
N LYS A 82 9.83 -17.91 -1.59
CA LYS A 82 10.29 -16.83 -2.46
C LYS A 82 9.10 -16.03 -2.97
N LEU A 83 9.04 -14.75 -2.64
CA LEU A 83 8.09 -13.83 -3.26
C LEU A 83 8.45 -13.69 -4.76
N THR A 84 7.53 -14.06 -5.64
CA THR A 84 7.75 -14.02 -7.10
C THR A 84 6.97 -12.91 -7.77
N ALA A 85 5.85 -12.48 -7.19
CA ALA A 85 5.08 -11.34 -7.68
C ALA A 85 4.40 -10.61 -6.51
N LEU A 86 4.24 -9.30 -6.69
CA LEU A 86 3.41 -8.42 -5.88
C LEU A 86 2.75 -7.43 -6.85
N GLU A 87 1.43 -7.49 -6.96
CA GLU A 87 0.65 -6.73 -7.93
C GLU A 87 -0.43 -5.94 -7.23
N PHE A 88 -0.55 -4.64 -7.52
CA PHE A 88 -1.62 -3.80 -6.95
C PHE A 88 -2.92 -3.98 -7.73
N GLY A 89 -4.02 -4.03 -6.99
CA GLY A 89 -5.36 -3.98 -7.56
C GLY A 89 -5.75 -2.56 -7.97
N ASP A 90 -6.79 -2.47 -8.78
CA ASP A 90 -7.28 -1.18 -9.31
C ASP A 90 -8.27 -0.47 -8.39
N ASP A 91 -8.88 -1.18 -7.43
CA ASP A 91 -9.88 -0.64 -6.49
C ASP A 91 -9.20 0.09 -5.32
N ILE A 92 -8.48 1.17 -5.64
CA ILE A 92 -7.83 2.04 -4.66
C ILE A 92 -8.85 3.08 -4.18
N GLN A 93 -9.13 3.07 -2.89
CA GLN A 93 -9.98 4.05 -2.24
C GLN A 93 -9.12 4.97 -1.39
N PHE A 94 -9.34 6.28 -1.49
CA PHE A 94 -8.56 7.25 -0.72
C PHE A 94 -9.45 8.35 -0.15
N THR A 95 -8.97 8.91 0.96
CA THR A 95 -9.54 10.07 1.63
C THR A 95 -8.45 11.10 1.86
N THR A 96 -8.84 12.36 1.97
CA THR A 96 -7.92 13.45 2.29
C THR A 96 -8.40 14.10 3.56
N ASN A 97 -7.56 14.10 4.59
CA ASN A 97 -7.77 14.92 5.77
C ASN A 97 -6.97 16.22 5.64
N ALA A 98 -6.97 17.07 6.67
CA ALA A 98 -6.36 18.39 6.60
C ALA A 98 -4.83 18.38 6.33
N THR A 99 -4.14 17.28 6.59
CA THR A 99 -2.66 17.22 6.56
C THR A 99 -2.08 16.06 5.73
N GLU A 100 -2.89 15.04 5.42
CA GLU A 100 -2.44 13.81 4.78
C GLU A 100 -3.50 13.25 3.83
N VAL A 101 -3.03 12.51 2.83
CA VAL A 101 -3.87 11.61 2.01
C VAL A 101 -3.70 10.20 2.53
N HIS A 102 -4.79 9.52 2.85
CA HIS A 102 -4.78 8.11 3.23
C HIS A 102 -5.47 7.29 2.15
N ALA A 103 -4.91 6.13 1.80
CA ALA A 103 -5.54 5.23 0.85
C ALA A 103 -5.47 3.77 1.31
N VAL A 104 -6.51 3.02 0.98
CA VAL A 104 -6.59 1.57 1.09
C VAL A 104 -6.23 1.00 -0.27
N VAL A 105 -5.10 0.30 -0.34
CA VAL A 105 -4.50 -0.18 -1.60
C VAL A 105 -4.51 -1.71 -1.60
N PRO A 106 -5.41 -2.35 -2.34
CA PRO A 106 -5.41 -3.82 -2.47
C PRO A 106 -4.19 -4.29 -3.25
N PHE A 107 -3.65 -5.44 -2.88
CA PHE A 107 -2.59 -6.11 -3.63
C PHE A 107 -2.67 -7.63 -3.52
N ILE A 108 -2.10 -8.30 -4.52
CA ILE A 108 -1.96 -9.75 -4.58
C ILE A 108 -0.47 -10.08 -4.52
N THR A 109 -0.12 -11.10 -3.74
CA THR A 109 1.22 -11.68 -3.76
C THR A 109 1.16 -13.10 -4.28
N VAL A 110 2.19 -13.46 -5.04
CA VAL A 110 2.47 -14.85 -5.44
C VAL A 110 3.78 -15.24 -4.79
N THR A 111 3.74 -16.25 -3.93
CA THR A 111 4.91 -16.77 -3.20
C THR A 111 5.13 -18.22 -3.58
N LYS A 112 6.29 -18.51 -4.17
CA LYS A 112 6.75 -19.88 -4.37
C LYS A 112 7.13 -20.49 -3.03
N VAL A 113 6.66 -21.72 -2.78
CA VAL A 113 6.97 -22.50 -1.58
C VAL A 113 7.33 -23.94 -1.97
N PRO A 114 7.89 -24.77 -1.08
CA PRO A 114 8.11 -26.18 -1.37
C PRO A 114 6.79 -26.87 -1.76
N GLY A 115 6.76 -27.52 -2.93
CA GLY A 115 5.62 -28.29 -3.44
C GLY A 115 4.56 -27.48 -4.20
N GLY A 116 4.65 -26.15 -4.24
CA GLY A 116 3.60 -25.36 -4.90
C GLY A 116 3.78 -23.86 -4.81
N THR A 117 2.67 -23.14 -4.94
CA THR A 117 2.58 -21.69 -4.93
C THR A 117 1.44 -21.25 -4.03
N ILE A 118 1.69 -20.21 -3.23
CA ILE A 118 0.69 -19.53 -2.41
C ILE A 118 0.33 -18.21 -3.07
N THR A 119 -0.96 -17.97 -3.27
CA THR A 119 -1.52 -16.68 -3.66
C THR A 119 -2.26 -16.06 -2.49
N SER A 120 -1.92 -14.82 -2.14
CA SER A 120 -2.54 -14.09 -1.03
C SER A 120 -3.05 -12.74 -1.49
N GLU A 121 -4.29 -12.43 -1.17
CA GLU A 121 -4.88 -11.10 -1.29
C GLU A 121 -4.70 -10.35 0.03
N SER A 122 -4.23 -9.11 -0.04
CA SER A 122 -4.00 -8.27 1.13
C SER A 122 -4.14 -6.80 0.77
N THR A 123 -3.87 -5.94 1.74
CA THR A 123 -4.07 -4.50 1.62
C THR A 123 -2.91 -3.75 2.27
N LEU A 124 -2.46 -2.68 1.64
CA LEU A 124 -1.59 -1.67 2.25
C LEU A 124 -2.44 -0.45 2.60
N ILE A 125 -2.04 0.25 3.64
CA ILE A 125 -2.45 1.65 3.79
C ILE A 125 -1.33 2.50 3.19
N ALA A 126 -1.66 3.33 2.20
CA ALA A 126 -0.76 4.36 1.71
C ALA A 126 -1.02 5.68 2.46
N VAL A 127 0.05 6.38 2.81
CA VAL A 127 0.01 7.69 3.48
C VAL A 127 0.84 8.66 2.67
N GLY A 128 0.19 9.62 2.03
CA GLY A 128 0.82 10.74 1.33
C GLY A 128 0.94 11.96 2.24
N THR A 129 2.09 12.63 2.21
CA THR A 129 2.28 13.90 2.94
C THR A 129 1.43 15.02 2.34
N GLU A 130 1.30 16.15 3.05
CA GLU A 130 0.51 17.32 2.59
C GLU A 130 0.84 17.75 1.15
N SER A 131 2.14 17.81 0.80
CA SER A 131 2.60 18.13 -0.55
C SER A 131 2.55 16.97 -1.54
N ARG A 132 2.26 15.75 -1.08
CA ARG A 132 2.35 14.47 -1.84
C ARG A 132 3.71 14.23 -2.51
N ASP A 133 4.76 14.88 -2.04
CA ASP A 133 6.13 14.64 -2.53
C ASP A 133 6.67 13.28 -2.11
N ASN A 134 6.11 12.68 -1.05
CA ASN A 134 6.48 11.36 -0.56
C ASN A 134 5.25 10.52 -0.20
N TRP A 135 5.37 9.21 -0.43
CA TRP A 135 4.37 8.21 -0.08
C TRP A 135 4.99 7.16 0.83
N TYR A 136 4.25 6.79 1.88
CA TYR A 136 4.62 5.71 2.78
C TYR A 136 3.57 4.60 2.73
N PHE A 137 3.99 3.38 3.04
CA PHE A 137 3.15 2.20 3.13
C PHE A 137 3.19 1.59 4.53
N ILE A 138 2.03 1.11 4.95
CA ILE A 138 1.82 0.35 6.17
C ILE A 138 1.20 -0.99 5.78
N GLU A 139 1.89 -2.09 6.09
CA GLU A 139 1.31 -3.43 5.92
C GLU A 139 0.18 -3.66 6.92
N THR A 140 -0.97 -4.11 6.42
CA THR A 140 -2.14 -4.35 7.28
C THR A 140 -2.17 -5.74 7.91
N THR A 141 -1.16 -6.58 7.69
CA THR A 141 -1.11 -7.98 8.15
C THR A 141 -1.42 -8.14 9.65
N SER A 142 -0.99 -7.20 10.49
CA SER A 142 -1.26 -7.19 11.94
C SER A 142 -2.15 -6.03 12.40
N ILE A 143 -2.70 -5.26 11.46
CA ILE A 143 -3.53 -4.08 11.72
C ILE A 143 -4.99 -4.38 11.41
N ASN A 144 -5.88 -3.78 12.19
CA ASN A 144 -7.33 -3.78 12.02
C ASN A 144 -7.92 -2.47 12.56
N GLU A 145 -9.24 -2.29 12.42
CA GLU A 145 -9.94 -1.09 12.90
C GLU A 145 -9.72 -0.79 14.40
N GLU A 146 -9.51 -1.83 15.22
CA GLU A 146 -9.33 -1.67 16.67
C GLU A 146 -7.95 -1.12 17.05
N ASN A 147 -6.94 -1.32 16.19
CA ASN A 147 -5.55 -1.01 16.52
C ASN A 147 -4.87 -0.03 15.55
N ILE A 148 -5.54 0.34 14.44
CA ILE A 148 -4.98 1.24 13.42
C ILE A 148 -4.56 2.58 14.00
N SER A 149 -5.35 3.18 14.89
CA SER A 149 -5.03 4.45 15.55
C SER A 149 -3.73 4.41 16.36
N LYS A 150 -3.29 3.23 16.79
CA LYS A 150 -1.97 3.07 17.41
C LYS A 150 -0.91 3.35 16.36
N VAL A 151 -1.01 2.81 15.14
CA VAL A 151 0.00 2.93 14.08
C VAL A 151 -0.11 4.25 13.33
N LEU A 152 -1.33 4.63 12.94
CA LEU A 152 -1.66 5.84 12.19
C LEU A 152 -2.74 6.63 12.96
N PRO A 153 -2.36 7.49 13.92
CA PRO A 153 -3.32 8.21 14.76
C PRO A 153 -4.22 9.20 14.01
N SER A 154 -3.79 9.62 12.81
CA SER A 154 -4.55 10.51 11.93
C SER A 154 -5.64 9.78 11.13
N TRP A 155 -5.76 8.45 11.26
CA TRP A 155 -6.79 7.66 10.59
C TRP A 155 -8.18 8.13 11.05
N ASP A 156 -8.99 8.62 10.11
CA ASP A 156 -10.28 9.26 10.39
C ASP A 156 -11.48 8.31 10.27
N HIS A 157 -11.22 7.03 9.97
CA HIS A 157 -12.22 5.98 9.76
C HIS A 157 -13.23 6.28 8.63
N SER A 158 -12.89 7.18 7.70
CA SER A 158 -13.68 7.38 6.48
C SER A 158 -13.46 6.28 5.42
N LEU A 159 -12.37 5.52 5.58
CA LEU A 159 -12.06 4.32 4.80
C LEU A 159 -12.19 3.08 5.69
N GLU A 160 -12.67 1.98 5.11
CA GLU A 160 -12.77 0.69 5.79
C GLU A 160 -11.60 -0.22 5.43
N LEU A 161 -10.98 -0.85 6.42
CA LEU A 161 -10.03 -1.94 6.17
C LEU A 161 -10.78 -3.24 5.82
N PRO A 162 -10.51 -3.86 4.66
CA PRO A 162 -11.19 -5.08 4.27
C PRO A 162 -10.80 -6.27 5.17
N TYR A 163 -11.72 -7.22 5.31
CA TYR A 163 -11.44 -8.49 5.98
C TYR A 163 -10.40 -9.30 5.20
N LYS A 164 -9.48 -9.93 5.95
CA LYS A 164 -8.43 -10.78 5.39
C LYS A 164 -9.02 -12.09 4.87
N LYS A 165 -8.75 -12.39 3.60
CA LYS A 165 -9.09 -13.69 3.00
C LYS A 165 -7.97 -14.69 3.32
N PRO A 166 -8.31 -15.99 3.50
CA PRO A 166 -7.29 -17.02 3.61
C PRO A 166 -6.50 -17.13 2.29
N PRO A 167 -5.19 -17.44 2.36
CA PRO A 167 -4.40 -17.64 1.15
C PRO A 167 -4.82 -18.92 0.42
N VAL A 168 -4.59 -18.93 -0.90
CA VAL A 168 -4.87 -20.08 -1.77
C VAL A 168 -3.56 -20.79 -2.09
N TYR A 169 -3.46 -22.08 -1.77
CA TYR A 169 -2.34 -22.93 -2.16
C TYR A 169 -2.67 -23.70 -3.45
N LYS A 170 -1.72 -23.73 -4.39
CA LYS A 170 -1.78 -24.52 -5.61
C LYS A 170 -0.52 -25.39 -5.70
N GLU A 171 -0.71 -26.69 -5.80
CA GLU A 171 0.39 -27.66 -5.97
C GLU A 171 1.06 -27.49 -7.34
N ASP A 172 2.35 -27.82 -7.40
CA ASP A 172 3.08 -27.88 -8.67
C ASP A 172 2.51 -28.99 -9.59
N PRO A 173 2.56 -28.80 -10.91
CA PRO A 173 2.30 -29.90 -11.82
C PRO A 173 3.32 -31.02 -11.59
N LEU A 174 2.85 -32.27 -11.61
CA LEU A 174 3.67 -33.49 -11.59
C LEU A 174 4.56 -33.61 -12.83
#